data_AF-A0A382CV42-F1
#
_entry.id   AF-A0A382CV42-F1
#
_cell.length_a   1.000
_cell.length_b   1.000
_cell.length_c   1.000
_cell.angle_alpha   90.00
_cell.angle_beta   90.00
_cell.angle_gamma   90.00
#
_symmetry.space_group_name_H-M   'P 1'
#
loop_
_entity.id
_entity.type
_entity.pdbx_description
1 polymer ?
#
loop_
_entity_poly.entity_id
_entity_poly.type
_entity_poly.pdbx_seq_one_letter_code
_entity_poly.pdbx_strand_id
1 'polypeptide(L)' 'MTIIALVDDENSIRTSVSLALESEGFKVDVFQNGLEALEALEINSYDLGL' A
#
# COMPACT_ATOMS: atom_id res chain seq x y z
N MET A 1 -14.61 -1.32 2.43
CA MET A 1 -13.76 -0.46 1.58
C MET A 1 -12.36 -0.97 1.83
N THR A 2 -11.76 -1.60 0.83
CA THR A 2 -10.55 -2.41 0.99
C THR A 2 -9.33 -1.52 0.87
N ILE A 3 -8.44 -1.61 1.87
CA ILE A 3 -7.23 -0.80 1.96
C ILE A 3 -6.02 -1.71 1.79
N ILE A 4 -5.13 -1.36 0.86
CA ILE A 4 -3.97 -2.13 0.48
C ILE A 4 -2.72 -1.37 0.93
N ALA A 5 -1.87 -2.02 1.72
CA ALA A 5 -0.55 -1.52 2.05
C ALA A 5 0.43 -2.03 0.99
N LEU A 6 1.04 -1.12 0.22
CA LEU A 6 2.05 -1.46 -0.77
C LEU A 6 3.42 -1.00 -0.28
N VAL A 7 4.34 -1.94 -0.10
CA VAL A 7 5.67 -1.75 0.45
C VAL A 7 6.70 -2.03 -0.62
N ASP A 8 7.25 -0.98 -1.21
CA ASP A 8 8.23 -1.15 -2.30
C ASP A 8 9.26 -0.01 -2.29
N ASP A 9 10.54 -0.40 -2.35
CA ASP A 9 11.68 0.52 -2.45
C ASP A 9 11.71 1.26 -3.80
N GLU A 10 11.08 0.70 -4.85
CA GLU A 10 11.04 1.28 -6.19
C GLU A 10 9.81 2.18 -6.42
N ASN A 11 10.07 3.47 -6.70
CA ASN A 11 9.01 4.44 -6.98
C ASN A 11 8.16 4.08 -8.21
N SER A 12 8.78 3.47 -9.22
CA SER A 12 8.11 3.04 -10.46
C SER A 12 7.03 1.98 -10.19
N ILE A 13 7.31 1.03 -9.30
CA ILE A 13 6.38 -0.03 -8.91
C ILE A 13 5.27 0.55 -8.06
N ARG A 14 5.63 1.34 -7.03
CA ARG A 14 4.68 2.09 -6.20
C ARG A 14 3.66 2.86 -7.05
N THR A 15 4.13 3.63 -8.01
CA THR A 15 3.26 4.47 -8.86
C THR A 15 2.39 3.61 -9.76
N SER A 16 2.94 2.54 -10.35
CA SER A 16 2.19 1.68 -11.27
C SER A 16 1.08 0.91 -10.56
N VAL A 17 1.38 0.33 -9.40
CA VAL A 17 0.45 -0.50 -8.63
C VAL A 17 -0.59 0.36 -7.91
N SER A 18 -0.20 1.51 -7.35
CA SER A 18 -1.17 2.46 -6.78
C SER A 18 -2.20 2.90 -7.81
N LEU A 19 -1.77 3.28 -9.02
CA LEU A 19 -2.69 3.68 -10.09
C LEU A 19 -3.67 2.56 -10.47
N ALA A 20 -3.18 1.32 -10.59
CA ALA A 20 -4.00 0.18 -10.96
C ALA A 20 -5.09 -0.09 -9.91
N LEU A 21 -4.69 -0.13 -8.65
CA LEU A 21 -5.59 -0.41 -7.52
C LEU A 21 -6.56 0.75 -7.25
N GLU A 22 -6.11 2.00 -7.34
CA GLU A 22 -7.00 3.17 -7.24
C GLU A 22 -8.03 3.17 -8.38
N SER A 23 -7.63 2.75 -9.59
CA SER A 23 -8.56 2.60 -10.73
C SER A 23 -9.59 1.49 -10.51
N GLU A 24 -9.28 0.48 -9.70
CA GLU A 24 -10.24 -0.55 -9.27
C GLU A 24 -11.14 -0.08 -8.10
N GLY A 25 -10.85 1.09 -7.52
CA GLY A 25 -11.60 1.66 -6.39
C GLY A 25 -11.08 1.26 -5.02
N PHE A 26 -9.88 0.69 -4.95
CA PHE A 26 -9.17 0.41 -3.70
C PHE A 26 -8.44 1.65 -3.18
N LYS A 27 -8.26 1.72 -1.86
CA LYS A 27 -7.33 2.69 -1.27
C LYS A 27 -5.96 2.04 -1.13
N VAL A 28 -4.92 2.70 -1.63
CA VAL A 28 -3.55 2.23 -1.50
C VAL A 28 -2.78 3.20 -0.62
N ASP A 29 -2.24 2.69 0.48
CA ASP A 29 -1.21 3.38 1.23
C ASP A 29 0.14 2.81 0.84
N VAL A 30 1.11 3.70 0.65
CA VAL A 30 2.40 3.33 0.10
C VAL A 30 3.51 3.63 1.05
N PHE A 31 4.30 2.59 1.30
CA PHE A 31 5.39 2.59 2.24
C PHE A 31 6.68 2.29 1.51
N GLN A 32 7.72 3.01 1.90
CA GLN A 32 9.08 2.87 1.37
C GLN A 32 9.86 1.85 2.16
N ASN A 33 9.41 1.51 3.38
CA ASN A 33 10.07 0.60 4.28
C ASN A 33 9.06 -0.32 4.95
N GLY A 34 9.42 -1.60 5.13
CA GLY A 34 8.58 -2.56 5.84
C GLY A 34 8.31 -2.21 7.30
N LEU A 35 9.18 -1.42 7.95
CA LEU A 35 8.96 -0.93 9.32
C LEU A 35 7.79 0.07 9.37
N GLU A 36 7.79 1.07 8.49
CA GLU A 36 6.69 2.04 8.40
C GLU A 36 5.37 1.35 8.04
N ALA A 37 5.43 0.36 7.16
CA ALA A 37 4.26 -0.46 6.82
C ALA A 37 3.76 -1.27 8.01
N LEU A 38 4.67 -1.83 8.81
CA LEU A 38 4.32 -2.61 10.00
C LEU A 38 3.69 -1.73 11.08
N GLU A 39 4.25 -0.54 11.33
CA GLU A 39 3.66 0.44 12.24
C GLU A 39 2.27 0.88 11.73
N ALA A 40 2.13 1.08 10.42
CA ALA A 40 0.84 1.41 9.82
C ALA A 40 -0.15 0.26 9.94
N LEU A 41 0.28 -1.01 9.79
CA LEU A 41 -0.54 -2.22 9.98
C LEU A 41 -1.02 -2.39 11.43
N GLU A 42 -0.24 -1.94 12.41
CA GLU A 42 -0.66 -1.92 13.81
C GLU A 42 -1.71 -0.84 14.08
N ILE A 43 -1.66 0.29 13.36
CA ILE A 43 -2.56 1.43 13.54
C ILE A 43 -3.83 1.29 12.68
N ASN A 44 -3.71 0.76 11.46
CA ASN A 44 -4.75 0.64 10.46
C ASN A 44 -4.91 -0.82 10.02
N SER A 45 -6.15 -1.26 9.88
CA SER A 45 -6.45 -2.58 9.30
C SER A 45 -6.34 -2.52 7.79
N TYR A 46 -5.28 -3.09 7.25
CA TYR A 46 -5.13 -3.36 5.82
C TYR A 46 -5.67 -4.74 5.48
N ASP A 47 -6.36 -4.85 4.36
CA ASP A 47 -6.90 -6.12 3.86
C ASP A 47 -5.84 -6.95 3.12
N LEU A 48 -4.87 -6.27 2.48
CA LEU A 48 -3.81 -6.86 1.68
C LEU A 48 -2.50 -6.08 1.88
N GLY A 49 -1.41 -6.80 2.07
CA GLY A 49 -0.05 -6.27 2.04
C GLY A 49 0.69 -6.82 0.83
N LEU A 50 1.22 -5.93 -0.01
CA LEU A 50 2.02 -6.28 -1.19
C LEU A 50 3.44 -5.72 -1.06
#